data_AF-A0A729UQS8-F1
#
_entry.id   AF-A0A729UQS8-F1
#
_cell.length_a   1.000
_cell.length_b   1.000
_cell.length_c   1.000
_cell.angle_alpha   90.00
_cell.angle_beta   90.00
_cell.angle_gamma   90.00
#
_symmetry.space_group_name_H-M   'P 1'
#
loop_
_entity.id
_entity.type
_entity.pdbx_description
1 polymer ?
#
loop_
_entity_poly.entity_id
_entity_poly.type
_entity_poly.pdbx_seq_one_letter_code
_entity_poly.pdbx_strand_id
1 'polypeptide(L)'
;QLHSFAQLVLDKTERVILQADLARDAAEQYQGQACTPAHQQRMLNIIRGRLYINELIYAKGQRFLCSTVMTPTSPYFIPRADYKRKPDIAIYYYRDTPFFNGYKMTYMQRGNYVAVINPLSYSEVMSDDPALAWGMYDTVTNTFFSLSEQAQADQLLPLVRRSEPVFQQGERFYTLVKSAKRPVATIVSTSKQRFYQNLFHQLTLTLPLGIICSIIVLFMWSRSRQAYYSPRRLLQRAITRHQLCLHYQPIIDIRNGTCVGAEALLRWPGYHGPVMSPCEFIPLAEKEGMIEQITDYVVEEVFNDLGGFLAAHPHLYVSINLSAADFLSSRLIVMIHEKTRQHSVLAQQIKVEVTERGFIDVPKMTPIIQAFRQAGYEVAIDDFGTGYSNLHNLYSLNVDLLKIDKSFVDTLTTNSASHLIVEHIIEMAQSLRLKIIAEGVETAEQVSWLLKRGVQYCQGWHFAKALPPQEFIAWLQQTPAPLTIRGQRPYRR
;
A
#
# COMPACT_ATOMS: atom_id res chain seq x y z
N GLN A 1 11.47 -35.06 0.11
CA GLN A 1 10.78 -36.34 -0.12
C GLN A 1 11.75 -37.52 -0.16
N LEU A 2 12.62 -37.66 -1.19
CA LEU A 2 13.58 -38.77 -1.28
C LEU A 2 14.48 -38.92 -0.04
N HIS A 3 15.03 -37.81 0.48
CA HIS A 3 15.86 -37.84 1.68
C HIS A 3 15.11 -38.37 2.91
N SER A 4 13.86 -37.93 3.09
CA SER A 4 12.99 -38.39 4.18
C SER A 4 12.68 -39.89 4.07
N PHE A 5 12.47 -40.39 2.84
CA PHE A 5 12.29 -41.83 2.59
C PHE A 5 13.57 -42.62 2.92
N ALA A 6 14.73 -42.12 2.48
CA ALA A 6 16.02 -42.74 2.80
C ALA A 6 16.30 -42.81 4.30
N GLN A 7 15.95 -41.76 5.05
CA GLN A 7 16.02 -41.76 6.52
C GLN A 7 15.10 -42.82 7.14
N LEU A 8 13.86 -42.94 6.65
CA LEU A 8 12.91 -43.94 7.15
C LEU A 8 13.42 -45.39 6.93
N VAL A 9 14.04 -45.65 5.79
CA VAL A 9 14.70 -46.94 5.49
C VAL A 9 15.86 -47.21 6.45
N LEU A 10 16.70 -46.21 6.74
CA LEU A 10 17.79 -46.33 7.72
C LEU A 10 17.27 -46.59 9.13
N ASP A 11 16.26 -45.86 9.57
CA ASP A 11 15.64 -46.06 10.89
C ASP A 11 15.03 -47.44 11.04
N LYS A 12 14.40 -47.97 9.98
CA LYS A 12 13.91 -49.36 9.95
C LYS A 12 15.05 -50.35 10.12
N THR A 13 16.16 -50.16 9.40
CA THR A 13 17.34 -51.02 9.54
C THR A 13 17.93 -51.01 10.94
N GLU A 14 18.01 -49.84 11.58
CA GLU A 14 18.46 -49.76 12.97
C GLU A 14 17.54 -50.57 13.91
N ARG A 15 16.22 -50.55 13.69
CA ARG A 15 15.27 -51.39 14.45
C ARG A 15 15.48 -52.88 14.22
N VAL A 16 15.74 -53.30 12.97
CA VAL A 16 16.01 -54.70 12.62
C VAL A 16 17.28 -55.18 13.31
N ILE A 17 18.37 -54.39 13.25
CA ILE A 17 19.64 -54.72 13.90
C ILE A 17 19.47 -54.77 15.43
N LEU A 18 18.74 -53.82 16.02
CA LEU A 18 18.45 -53.81 17.45
C LEU A 18 17.69 -55.07 17.89
N GLN A 19 16.68 -55.50 17.13
CA GLN A 19 15.97 -56.75 17.44
C GLN A 19 16.89 -57.98 17.38
N ALA A 20 17.85 -57.99 16.46
CA ALA A 20 18.83 -59.06 16.34
C ALA A 20 19.79 -59.08 17.56
N ASP A 21 20.25 -57.91 18.01
CA ASP A 21 21.05 -57.77 19.23
C ASP A 21 20.27 -58.29 20.45
N LEU A 22 19.04 -57.82 20.65
CA LEU A 22 18.18 -58.24 21.77
C LEU A 22 17.84 -59.73 21.75
N ALA A 23 17.67 -60.33 20.56
CA ALA A 23 17.41 -61.76 20.43
C ALA A 23 18.64 -62.59 20.84
N ARG A 24 19.85 -62.16 20.45
CA ARG A 24 21.10 -62.81 20.87
C ARG A 24 21.36 -62.62 22.37
N ASP A 25 21.19 -61.41 22.91
CA ASP A 25 21.32 -61.14 24.35
C ASP A 25 20.44 -62.07 25.20
N ALA A 26 19.18 -62.24 24.78
CA ALA A 26 18.24 -63.12 25.49
C ALA A 26 18.59 -64.62 25.38
N ALA A 27 19.28 -65.01 24.31
CA ALA A 27 19.71 -66.39 24.07
C ALA A 27 20.99 -66.71 24.87
N GLU A 28 21.90 -65.75 25.01
CA GLU A 28 23.13 -65.87 25.82
C GLU A 28 22.85 -66.12 27.31
N GLN A 29 21.68 -65.71 27.81
CA GLN A 29 21.26 -65.95 29.19
C GLN A 29 20.89 -67.41 29.51
N TYR A 30 20.84 -68.30 28.51
CA TYR A 30 20.50 -69.70 28.72
C TYR A 30 21.63 -70.47 29.43
N GLN A 31 21.32 -71.08 30.59
CA GLN A 31 22.29 -71.80 31.43
C GLN A 31 22.27 -73.34 31.28
N GLY A 32 21.48 -73.88 30.33
CA GLY A 32 21.38 -75.32 30.09
C GLY A 32 22.34 -75.83 29.01
N GLN A 33 22.24 -77.12 28.68
CA GLN A 33 23.04 -77.71 27.60
C GLN A 33 22.54 -77.25 26.23
N ALA A 34 23.46 -76.71 25.42
CA ALA A 34 23.17 -76.24 24.08
C ALA A 34 22.73 -77.37 23.15
N CYS A 35 21.88 -77.03 22.17
CA CYS A 35 21.29 -77.93 21.18
C CYS A 35 20.44 -79.09 21.74
N THR A 36 19.90 -78.92 22.95
CA THR A 36 18.81 -79.77 23.48
C THR A 36 17.44 -79.24 23.04
N PRO A 37 16.37 -80.06 23.09
CA PRO A 37 15.00 -79.59 22.82
C PRO A 37 14.60 -78.38 23.68
N ALA A 38 15.03 -78.34 24.95
CA ALA A 38 14.80 -77.21 25.85
C ALA A 38 15.50 -75.92 25.37
N HIS A 39 16.73 -76.05 24.86
CA HIS A 39 17.46 -74.92 24.27
C HIS A 39 16.79 -74.41 22.99
N GLN A 40 16.36 -75.31 22.09
CA GLN A 40 15.66 -74.93 20.86
C GLN A 40 14.32 -74.27 21.16
N GLN A 41 13.55 -74.78 22.13
CA GLN A 41 12.31 -74.15 22.57
C GLN A 41 12.54 -72.77 23.17
N ARG A 42 13.63 -72.57 23.92
CA ARG A 42 14.02 -71.25 24.44
C ARG A 42 14.32 -70.28 23.30
N MET A 43 15.13 -70.68 22.33
CA MET A 43 15.44 -69.86 21.15
C MET A 43 14.17 -69.52 20.35
N LEU A 44 13.27 -70.50 20.17
CA LEU A 44 11.99 -70.31 19.47
C LEU A 44 11.10 -69.29 20.20
N ASN A 45 11.02 -69.37 21.53
CA ASN A 45 10.25 -68.42 22.33
C ASN A 45 10.81 -66.99 22.26
N ILE A 46 12.13 -66.82 22.11
CA ILE A 46 12.76 -65.51 21.94
C ILE A 46 12.34 -64.88 20.61
N ILE A 47 12.41 -65.61 19.51
CA ILE A 47 12.11 -65.07 18.18
C ILE A 47 10.61 -64.79 17.98
N ARG A 48 9.71 -65.52 18.65
CA ARG A 48 8.26 -65.27 18.58
C ARG A 48 7.85 -63.84 18.98
N GLY A 49 8.65 -63.17 19.79
CA GLY A 49 8.45 -61.77 20.18
C GLY A 49 9.19 -60.74 19.31
N ARG A 50 9.72 -61.14 18.14
CA ARG A 50 10.58 -60.30 17.29
C ARG A 50 10.11 -60.37 15.83
N LEU A 51 9.65 -59.25 15.31
CA LEU A 51 9.03 -59.16 13.98
C LEU A 51 10.01 -59.48 12.83
N TYR A 52 11.29 -59.18 12.99
CA TYR A 52 12.28 -59.24 11.90
C TYR A 52 13.26 -60.41 12.00
N ILE A 53 13.17 -61.24 13.04
CA ILE A 53 14.11 -62.35 13.25
C ILE A 53 13.41 -63.65 12.84
N ASN A 54 13.87 -64.24 11.74
CA ASN A 54 13.30 -65.46 11.19
C ASN A 54 13.73 -66.69 11.99
N GLU A 55 14.98 -66.72 12.46
CA GLU A 55 15.53 -67.85 13.23
C GLU A 55 16.72 -67.41 14.09
N LEU A 56 16.98 -68.16 15.16
CA LEU A 56 18.23 -68.14 15.91
C LEU A 56 18.97 -69.46 15.71
N ILE A 57 20.28 -69.36 15.45
CA ILE A 57 21.18 -70.50 15.31
C ILE A 57 22.25 -70.42 16.40
N TYR A 58 22.52 -71.54 17.05
CA TYR A 58 23.67 -71.69 17.93
C TYR A 58 24.87 -72.20 17.15
N ALA A 59 25.98 -71.48 17.28
CA ALA A 59 27.22 -71.72 16.56
C ALA A 59 28.42 -71.70 17.52
N LYS A 60 29.46 -72.45 17.16
CA LYS A 60 30.80 -72.32 17.76
C LYS A 60 31.78 -71.92 16.67
N GLY A 61 32.15 -70.64 16.63
CA GLY A 61 32.90 -70.08 15.51
C GLY A 61 32.11 -70.20 14.21
N GLN A 62 32.68 -70.85 13.18
CA GLN A 62 32.03 -71.05 11.87
C GLN A 62 31.16 -72.33 11.80
N ARG A 63 31.04 -73.08 12.91
CA ARG A 63 30.28 -74.32 12.97
C ARG A 63 28.88 -74.05 13.50
N PHE A 64 27.88 -74.11 12.65
CA PHE A 64 26.47 -73.95 13.00
C PHE A 64 25.93 -75.31 13.45
N LEU A 65 25.49 -75.39 14.70
CA LEU A 65 25.22 -76.66 15.39
C LEU A 65 23.74 -77.01 15.44
N CYS A 66 22.88 -76.03 15.71
CA CYS A 66 21.44 -76.22 15.75
C CYS A 66 20.74 -74.87 15.59
N SER A 67 19.51 -74.91 15.09
CA SER A 67 18.63 -73.76 14.95
C SER A 67 17.39 -73.91 15.83
N THR A 68 16.46 -72.96 15.74
CA THR A 68 15.18 -73.04 16.46
C THR A 68 14.30 -74.20 16.01
N VAL A 69 14.43 -74.62 14.75
CA VAL A 69 13.58 -75.66 14.13
C VAL A 69 14.32 -76.97 13.88
N MET A 70 15.63 -76.94 13.60
CA MET A 70 16.36 -78.13 13.18
C MET A 70 17.73 -78.28 13.83
N THR A 71 18.18 -79.53 13.95
CA THR A 71 19.55 -79.88 14.33
C THR A 71 20.12 -80.75 13.21
N PRO A 72 21.08 -80.26 12.41
CA PRO A 72 21.67 -81.07 11.34
C PRO A 72 22.46 -82.25 11.91
N THR A 73 22.50 -83.37 11.17
CA THR A 73 23.24 -84.59 11.57
C THR A 73 24.74 -84.35 11.72
N SER A 74 25.28 -83.37 11.01
CA SER A 74 26.65 -82.86 11.18
C SER A 74 26.64 -81.33 11.21
N PRO A 75 27.55 -80.68 11.97
CA PRO A 75 27.65 -79.23 12.00
C PRO A 75 27.84 -78.61 10.61
N TYR A 76 27.02 -77.64 10.25
CA TYR A 76 27.18 -76.90 9.00
C TYR A 76 28.33 -75.89 9.13
N PHE A 77 29.25 -75.88 8.18
CA PHE A 77 30.36 -74.93 8.16
C PHE A 77 30.02 -73.76 7.23
N ILE A 78 29.78 -72.59 7.80
CA ILE A 78 29.48 -71.40 7.00
C ILE A 78 30.77 -70.85 6.36
N PRO A 79 30.75 -70.50 5.05
CA PRO A 79 31.89 -69.82 4.40
C PRO A 79 32.26 -68.50 5.07
N ARG A 80 33.40 -67.92 4.68
CA ARG A 80 33.90 -66.66 5.26
C ARG A 80 32.83 -65.56 5.27
N ALA A 81 32.75 -64.86 6.40
CA ALA A 81 31.87 -63.71 6.59
C ALA A 81 32.25 -62.55 5.67
N ASP A 82 31.24 -61.88 5.13
CA ASP A 82 31.40 -60.68 4.29
C ASP A 82 31.87 -59.49 5.13
N TYR A 83 31.39 -59.38 6.37
CA TYR A 83 31.80 -58.36 7.33
C TYR A 83 32.22 -58.96 8.67
N LYS A 84 33.29 -58.42 9.26
CA LYS A 84 33.75 -58.79 10.62
C LYS A 84 34.12 -57.54 11.40
N ARG A 85 33.69 -57.47 12.66
CA ARG A 85 34.05 -56.40 13.61
C ARG A 85 34.45 -57.00 14.96
N LYS A 86 35.57 -56.53 15.52
CA LYS A 86 36.04 -56.93 16.85
C LYS A 86 35.05 -56.46 17.94
N PRO A 87 34.84 -57.24 19.03
CA PRO A 87 35.54 -58.48 19.36
C PRO A 87 35.01 -59.75 18.67
N ASP A 88 33.73 -59.83 18.28
CA ASP A 88 33.10 -61.10 17.94
C ASP A 88 31.90 -61.01 16.96
N ILE A 89 31.77 -59.94 16.18
CA ILE A 89 30.66 -59.78 15.22
C ILE A 89 31.09 -60.29 13.84
N ALA A 90 30.26 -61.16 13.25
CA ALA A 90 30.39 -61.61 11.86
C ALA A 90 29.05 -61.56 11.14
N ILE A 91 29.01 -61.00 9.93
CA ILE A 91 27.80 -60.90 9.12
C ILE A 91 28.03 -61.62 7.78
N TYR A 92 27.04 -62.42 7.39
CA TYR A 92 27.03 -63.18 6.15
C TYR A 92 25.80 -62.76 5.34
N TYR A 93 26.02 -62.09 4.21
CA TYR A 93 24.97 -61.56 3.36
C TYR A 93 24.55 -62.60 2.31
N TYR A 94 23.25 -62.70 2.06
CA TYR A 94 22.65 -63.51 1.00
C TYR A 94 23.18 -64.97 0.93
N ARG A 95 23.30 -65.64 2.08
CA ARG A 95 23.73 -67.04 2.14
C ARG A 95 22.53 -67.98 2.04
N ASP A 96 22.64 -68.95 1.14
CA ASP A 96 21.77 -70.12 1.13
C ASP A 96 22.41 -71.16 2.05
N THR A 97 21.66 -71.63 3.04
CA THR A 97 22.14 -72.62 4.01
C THR A 97 21.10 -73.70 4.20
N PRO A 98 21.45 -74.89 4.72
CA PRO A 98 20.48 -75.94 5.00
C PRO A 98 19.34 -75.51 5.92
N PHE A 99 19.53 -74.47 6.74
CA PHE A 99 18.51 -73.91 7.62
C PHE A 99 17.39 -73.18 6.85
N PHE A 100 17.70 -72.64 5.66
CA PHE A 100 16.78 -71.90 4.79
C PHE A 100 17.04 -72.24 3.32
N ASN A 101 16.85 -73.52 2.96
CA ASN A 101 17.16 -74.02 1.62
C ASN A 101 16.37 -73.26 0.53
N GLY A 102 17.09 -72.71 -0.44
CA GLY A 102 16.50 -71.94 -1.55
C GLY A 102 16.21 -70.47 -1.21
N TYR A 103 16.48 -70.02 0.02
CA TYR A 103 16.29 -68.64 0.45
C TYR A 103 17.61 -68.03 0.91
N LYS A 104 18.06 -66.98 0.19
CA LYS A 104 19.29 -66.25 0.51
C LYS A 104 19.06 -65.31 1.68
N MET A 105 19.44 -65.73 2.88
CA MET A 105 19.21 -64.97 4.12
C MET A 105 20.45 -64.19 4.57
N THR A 106 20.26 -63.22 5.46
CA THR A 106 21.35 -62.54 6.17
C THR A 106 21.54 -63.17 7.55
N TYR A 107 22.78 -63.55 7.86
CA TYR A 107 23.14 -64.18 9.14
C TYR A 107 24.01 -63.20 9.92
N MET A 108 23.56 -62.79 11.10
CA MET A 108 24.28 -61.87 11.97
C MET A 108 24.72 -62.60 13.25
N GLN A 109 25.99 -62.97 13.30
CA GLN A 109 26.62 -63.67 14.42
C GLN A 109 27.25 -62.68 15.41
N ARG A 110 27.00 -62.93 16.71
CA ARG A 110 27.76 -62.38 17.84
C ARG A 110 27.92 -63.48 18.88
N GLY A 111 29.14 -63.68 19.37
CA GLY A 111 29.47 -64.82 20.22
C GLY A 111 29.06 -66.16 19.58
N ASN A 112 28.24 -66.91 20.32
CA ASN A 112 27.77 -68.25 19.92
C ASN A 112 26.36 -68.24 19.29
N TYR A 113 25.74 -67.08 19.07
CA TYR A 113 24.40 -66.99 18.50
C TYR A 113 24.38 -66.20 17.20
N VAL A 114 23.58 -66.69 16.26
CA VAL A 114 23.41 -66.11 14.94
C VAL A 114 21.93 -65.82 14.73
N ALA A 115 21.61 -64.55 14.48
CA ALA A 115 20.26 -64.14 14.10
C ALA A 115 20.13 -64.21 12.58
N VAL A 116 19.09 -64.89 12.09
CA VAL A 116 18.77 -65.01 10.67
C VAL A 116 17.67 -64.03 10.31
N ILE A 117 17.91 -63.21 9.29
CA ILE A 117 17.07 -62.08 8.90
C ILE A 117 16.84 -62.14 7.40
N ASN A 118 15.60 -61.96 6.96
CA ASN A 118 15.28 -61.76 5.56
C ASN A 118 15.86 -60.41 5.08
N PRO A 119 16.70 -60.38 4.02
CA PRO A 119 17.25 -59.14 3.48
C PRO A 119 16.22 -58.04 3.21
N LEU A 120 15.00 -58.37 2.81
CA LEU A 120 13.93 -57.40 2.55
C LEU A 120 13.46 -56.67 3.82
N SER A 121 13.59 -57.30 4.99
CA SER A 121 13.19 -56.70 6.26
C SER A 121 13.94 -55.41 6.57
N TYR A 122 15.17 -55.25 6.07
CA TYR A 122 15.96 -54.03 6.26
C TYR A 122 15.39 -52.81 5.52
N SER A 123 14.90 -53.00 4.28
CA SER A 123 14.67 -51.88 3.37
C SER A 123 13.23 -51.68 2.91
N GLU A 124 12.33 -52.64 3.12
CA GLU A 124 10.95 -52.53 2.63
C GLU A 124 10.17 -51.44 3.39
N VAL A 125 9.80 -50.36 2.71
CA VAL A 125 8.98 -49.28 3.26
C VAL A 125 7.84 -49.01 2.27
N MET A 126 6.62 -48.87 2.78
CA MET A 126 5.46 -48.56 1.93
C MET A 126 5.64 -47.19 1.27
N SER A 127 5.46 -47.13 -0.05
CA SER A 127 5.40 -45.88 -0.81
C SER A 127 4.35 -45.97 -1.91
N ASP A 128 3.76 -44.83 -2.23
CA ASP A 128 2.86 -44.58 -3.35
C ASP A 128 3.60 -44.37 -4.69
N ASP A 129 4.94 -44.33 -4.68
CA ASP A 129 5.76 -44.16 -5.88
C ASP A 129 6.29 -45.52 -6.39
N PRO A 130 5.70 -46.08 -7.46
CA PRO A 130 6.12 -47.36 -8.02
C PRO A 130 7.47 -47.27 -8.74
N ALA A 131 7.97 -46.06 -9.02
CA ALA A 131 9.25 -45.85 -9.67
C ALA A 131 10.41 -45.77 -8.67
N LEU A 132 10.16 -45.89 -7.36
CA LEU A 132 11.20 -45.90 -6.35
C LEU A 132 12.07 -47.15 -6.48
N ALA A 133 13.37 -46.92 -6.57
CA ALA A 133 14.38 -47.96 -6.46
C ALA A 133 15.38 -47.55 -5.38
N TRP A 134 15.63 -48.44 -4.43
CA TRP A 134 16.55 -48.19 -3.33
C TRP A 134 17.38 -49.41 -2.99
N GLY A 135 18.52 -49.14 -2.36
CA GLY A 135 19.44 -50.17 -1.91
C GLY A 135 20.15 -49.75 -0.64
N MET A 136 20.34 -50.72 0.25
CA MET A 136 21.14 -50.58 1.45
C MET A 136 22.45 -51.32 1.30
N TYR A 137 23.52 -50.62 1.63
CA TYR A 137 24.86 -51.14 1.50
C TYR A 137 25.70 -50.84 2.73
N ASP A 138 26.69 -51.71 2.94
CA ASP A 138 27.72 -51.55 3.95
C ASP A 138 28.80 -50.60 3.41
N THR A 139 29.09 -49.54 4.15
CA THR A 139 30.04 -48.49 3.75
C THR A 139 31.50 -48.93 3.83
N VAL A 140 31.81 -50.03 4.51
CA VAL A 140 33.16 -50.60 4.62
C VAL A 140 33.44 -51.52 3.44
N THR A 141 32.51 -52.43 3.12
CA THR A 141 32.68 -53.41 2.05
C THR A 141 32.15 -52.93 0.70
N ASN A 142 31.34 -51.87 0.67
CA ASN A 142 30.57 -51.40 -0.49
C ASN A 142 29.65 -52.48 -1.09
N THR A 143 29.19 -53.42 -0.26
CA THR A 143 28.28 -54.49 -0.69
C THR A 143 26.86 -54.16 -0.29
N PHE A 144 25.92 -54.28 -1.23
CA PHE A 144 24.50 -54.22 -0.91
C PHE A 144 24.08 -55.45 -0.14
N PHE A 145 23.33 -55.25 0.94
CA PHE A 145 22.75 -56.32 1.76
C PHE A 145 21.22 -56.31 1.75
N SER A 146 20.60 -55.28 1.16
CA SER A 146 19.17 -55.22 0.91
C SER A 146 18.90 -54.35 -0.32
N LEU A 147 18.02 -54.79 -1.21
CA LEU A 147 17.65 -54.11 -2.45
C LEU A 147 16.14 -54.18 -2.64
N SER A 148 15.53 -53.11 -3.14
CA SER A 148 14.14 -53.13 -3.61
C SER A 148 14.00 -53.97 -4.88
N GLU A 149 12.80 -54.46 -5.19
CA GLU A 149 12.54 -55.21 -6.43
C GLU A 149 12.96 -54.47 -7.71
N GLN A 150 12.81 -53.15 -7.73
CA GLN A 150 13.18 -52.29 -8.88
C GLN A 150 14.68 -51.96 -8.94
N ALA A 151 15.50 -52.46 -7.99
CA ALA A 151 16.91 -52.12 -7.88
C ALA A 151 17.81 -53.31 -8.23
N GLN A 152 18.83 -53.04 -9.04
CA GLN A 152 19.89 -53.99 -9.35
C GLN A 152 21.22 -53.52 -8.77
N ALA A 153 21.95 -54.42 -8.10
CA ALA A 153 23.23 -54.10 -7.44
C ALA A 153 24.23 -53.50 -8.44
N ASP A 154 24.36 -54.12 -9.62
CA ASP A 154 25.35 -53.74 -10.64
C ASP A 154 25.17 -52.31 -11.16
N GLN A 155 23.92 -51.82 -11.16
CA GLN A 155 23.60 -50.46 -11.58
C GLN A 155 23.86 -49.43 -10.48
N LEU A 156 23.68 -49.81 -9.20
CA LEU A 156 23.81 -48.91 -8.05
C LEU A 156 25.24 -48.84 -7.49
N LEU A 157 26.05 -49.90 -7.61
CA LEU A 157 27.43 -49.96 -7.12
C LEU A 157 28.32 -48.79 -7.60
N PRO A 158 28.31 -48.43 -8.91
CA PRO A 158 29.09 -47.29 -9.40
C PRO A 158 28.66 -45.94 -8.80
N LEU A 159 27.38 -45.81 -8.45
CA LEU A 159 26.77 -44.58 -7.97
C LEU A 159 27.11 -44.28 -6.51
N VAL A 160 27.25 -45.33 -5.71
CA VAL A 160 27.60 -45.25 -4.28
C VAL A 160 29.00 -44.66 -4.04
N ARG A 161 29.91 -44.79 -5.01
CA ARG A 161 31.28 -44.26 -4.91
C ARG A 161 31.38 -42.75 -5.15
N ARG A 162 30.29 -42.09 -5.51
CA ARG A 162 30.26 -40.63 -5.70
C ARG A 162 30.28 -39.90 -4.36
N SER A 163 30.92 -38.74 -4.34
CA SER A 163 31.01 -37.87 -3.17
C SER A 163 29.74 -37.05 -2.91
N GLU A 164 28.93 -36.83 -3.94
CA GLU A 164 27.72 -35.99 -3.86
C GLU A 164 26.54 -36.74 -3.20
N PRO A 165 25.90 -36.17 -2.18
CA PRO A 165 24.77 -36.81 -1.48
C PRO A 165 23.45 -36.75 -2.25
N VAL A 166 23.34 -35.85 -3.24
CA VAL A 166 22.19 -35.73 -4.13
C VAL A 166 22.71 -35.44 -5.52
N PHE A 167 22.30 -36.25 -6.50
CA PHE A 167 22.73 -36.08 -7.88
C PHE A 167 21.68 -36.61 -8.85
N GLN A 168 21.77 -36.16 -10.11
CA GLN A 168 20.95 -36.66 -11.20
C GLN A 168 21.81 -37.52 -12.13
N GLN A 169 21.27 -38.64 -12.60
CA GLN A 169 21.90 -39.44 -13.64
C GLN A 169 20.83 -40.02 -14.58
N GLY A 170 20.91 -39.64 -15.85
CA GLY A 170 19.86 -39.93 -16.83
C GLY A 170 18.51 -39.35 -16.39
N GLU A 171 17.47 -40.18 -16.47
CA GLU A 171 16.08 -39.83 -16.12
C GLU A 171 15.74 -40.03 -14.63
N ARG A 172 16.75 -40.23 -13.77
CA ARG A 172 16.54 -40.51 -12.35
C ARG A 172 17.30 -39.53 -11.46
N PHE A 173 16.65 -39.16 -10.35
CA PHE A 173 17.27 -38.43 -9.24
C PHE A 173 17.66 -39.40 -8.15
N TYR A 174 18.86 -39.28 -7.62
CA TYR A 174 19.41 -40.12 -6.56
C TYR A 174 19.67 -39.29 -5.32
N THR A 175 19.43 -39.89 -4.16
CA THR A 175 19.90 -39.39 -2.87
C THR A 175 20.62 -40.49 -2.12
N LEU A 176 21.72 -40.14 -1.47
CA LEU A 176 22.54 -41.02 -0.67
C LEU A 176 22.55 -40.49 0.77
N VAL A 177 22.11 -41.33 1.70
CA VAL A 177 22.04 -41.01 3.12
C VAL A 177 22.83 -42.05 3.89
N LYS A 178 23.75 -41.59 4.74
CA LYS A 178 24.60 -42.46 5.58
C LYS A 178 24.04 -42.50 6.99
N SER A 179 24.08 -43.66 7.66
CA SER A 179 23.76 -43.76 9.09
C SER A 179 24.84 -43.07 9.92
N ALA A 180 24.42 -42.31 10.93
CA ALA A 180 25.34 -41.71 11.90
C ALA A 180 25.83 -42.72 12.95
N LYS A 181 25.13 -43.85 13.13
CA LYS A 181 25.38 -44.83 14.20
C LYS A 181 26.18 -46.04 13.74
N ARG A 182 26.03 -46.42 12.47
CA ARG A 182 26.57 -47.67 11.92
C ARG A 182 27.19 -47.43 10.54
N PRO A 183 28.14 -48.27 10.10
CA PRO A 183 28.76 -48.16 8.79
C PRO A 183 27.83 -48.65 7.67
N VAL A 184 26.58 -48.16 7.64
CA VAL A 184 25.58 -48.49 6.62
C VAL A 184 25.03 -47.23 5.98
N ALA A 185 24.62 -47.34 4.73
CA ALA A 185 24.04 -46.24 3.99
C ALA A 185 22.98 -46.73 3.01
N THR A 186 22.11 -45.81 2.60
CA THR A 186 21.01 -46.07 1.68
C THR A 186 21.13 -45.13 0.49
N ILE A 187 20.98 -45.70 -0.70
CA ILE A 187 20.77 -44.96 -1.94
C ILE A 187 19.31 -45.13 -2.36
N VAL A 188 18.62 -44.03 -2.67
CA VAL A 188 17.21 -44.02 -3.10
C VAL A 188 17.12 -43.22 -4.38
N SER A 189 16.28 -43.66 -5.33
CA SER A 189 16.07 -42.98 -6.59
C SER A 189 14.61 -42.97 -7.03
N THR A 190 14.19 -41.92 -7.74
CA THR A 190 12.88 -41.80 -8.43
C THR A 190 13.06 -41.20 -9.83
N SER A 191 12.01 -41.26 -10.65
CA SER A 191 12.00 -40.73 -12.02
C SER A 191 11.77 -39.22 -12.10
N LYS A 192 12.33 -38.58 -13.13
CA LYS A 192 12.19 -37.14 -13.42
C LYS A 192 10.74 -36.74 -13.76
N GLN A 193 9.96 -37.62 -14.37
CA GLN A 193 8.61 -37.33 -14.87
C GLN A 193 7.62 -36.97 -13.73
N ARG A 194 7.70 -37.66 -12.59
CA ARG A 194 6.84 -37.40 -11.43
C ARG A 194 7.18 -36.07 -10.75
N PHE A 195 8.46 -35.70 -10.70
CA PHE A 195 8.91 -34.43 -10.14
C PHE A 195 8.27 -33.24 -10.86
N TYR A 196 8.27 -33.23 -12.20
CA TYR A 196 7.65 -32.16 -12.97
C TYR A 196 6.13 -32.16 -12.86
N GLN A 197 5.46 -33.32 -12.83
CA GLN A 197 4.00 -33.39 -12.64
C GLN A 197 3.55 -32.72 -11.35
N ASN A 198 4.24 -32.98 -10.23
CA ASN A 198 3.91 -32.36 -8.94
C ASN A 198 4.17 -30.84 -8.96
N LEU A 199 5.27 -30.40 -9.60
CA LEU A 199 5.58 -28.98 -9.73
C LEU A 199 4.51 -28.24 -10.56
N PHE A 200 4.10 -28.81 -11.69
CA PHE A 200 3.05 -28.23 -12.52
C PHE A 200 1.72 -28.11 -11.77
N HIS A 201 1.32 -29.14 -11.01
CA HIS A 201 0.08 -29.10 -10.25
C HIS A 201 0.09 -28.01 -9.17
N GLN A 202 1.21 -27.84 -8.46
CA GLN A 202 1.36 -26.77 -7.47
C GLN A 202 1.27 -25.39 -8.10
N LEU A 203 1.97 -25.17 -9.22
CA LEU A 203 1.96 -23.89 -9.93
C LEU A 203 0.56 -23.52 -10.46
N THR A 204 -0.21 -24.50 -10.97
CA THR A 204 -1.56 -24.25 -11.47
C THR A 204 -2.53 -23.73 -10.40
N LEU A 205 -2.30 -24.06 -9.13
CA LEU A 205 -3.16 -23.61 -8.02
C LEU A 205 -2.68 -22.28 -7.43
N THR A 206 -1.38 -22.07 -7.27
CA THR A 206 -0.85 -20.91 -6.54
C THR A 206 -0.79 -19.64 -7.38
N LEU A 207 -0.50 -19.75 -8.69
CA LEU A 207 -0.40 -18.59 -9.59
C LEU A 207 -1.71 -17.79 -9.71
N PRO A 208 -2.88 -18.42 -10.02
CA PRO A 208 -4.12 -17.66 -10.14
C PRO A 208 -4.52 -17.01 -8.80
N LEU A 209 -4.31 -17.69 -7.67
CA LEU A 209 -4.55 -17.13 -6.34
C LEU A 209 -3.68 -15.88 -6.11
N GLY A 210 -2.39 -15.94 -6.46
CA GLY A 210 -1.47 -14.81 -6.35
C GLY A 210 -1.89 -13.61 -7.22
N ILE A 211 -2.35 -13.87 -8.45
CA ILE A 211 -2.87 -12.83 -9.36
C ILE A 211 -4.11 -12.17 -8.76
N ILE A 212 -5.07 -12.95 -8.24
CA ILE A 212 -6.30 -12.43 -7.63
C ILE A 212 -5.97 -11.56 -6.42
N CYS A 213 -5.10 -12.04 -5.51
CA CYS A 213 -4.67 -11.25 -4.36
C CYS A 213 -3.99 -9.93 -4.78
N SER A 214 -3.14 -9.96 -5.80
CA SER A 214 -2.48 -8.75 -6.33
C SER A 214 -3.49 -7.74 -6.89
N ILE A 215 -4.49 -8.21 -7.64
CA ILE A 215 -5.58 -7.37 -8.17
C ILE A 215 -6.38 -6.73 -7.03
N ILE A 216 -6.72 -7.49 -5.99
CA ILE A 216 -7.47 -6.97 -4.82
C ILE A 216 -6.68 -5.87 -4.12
N VAL A 217 -5.38 -6.08 -3.88
CA VAL A 217 -4.50 -5.09 -3.23
C VAL A 217 -4.41 -3.81 -4.08
N LEU A 218 -4.20 -3.93 -5.39
CA LEU A 218 -4.15 -2.78 -6.30
C LEU A 218 -5.48 -2.03 -6.35
N PHE A 219 -6.61 -2.74 -6.37
CA PHE A 219 -7.93 -2.13 -6.35
C PHE A 219 -8.21 -1.37 -5.04
N MET A 220 -7.91 -1.98 -3.89
CA MET A 220 -8.04 -1.32 -2.58
C MET A 220 -7.14 -0.08 -2.47
N TRP A 221 -5.91 -0.17 -2.97
CA TRP A 221 -4.97 0.95 -2.98
C TRP A 221 -5.47 2.10 -3.87
N SER A 222 -5.94 1.79 -5.08
CA SER A 222 -6.52 2.77 -6.01
C SER A 222 -7.74 3.49 -5.41
N ARG A 223 -8.69 2.72 -4.84
CA ARG A 223 -9.90 3.28 -4.22
C ARG A 223 -9.58 4.13 -3.00
N SER A 224 -8.63 3.70 -2.17
CA SER A 224 -8.18 4.48 -1.01
C SER A 224 -7.53 5.78 -1.46
N ARG A 225 -6.68 5.73 -2.50
CA ARG A 225 -6.05 6.93 -3.07
C ARG A 225 -7.10 7.92 -3.58
N GLN A 226 -8.10 7.46 -4.34
CA GLN A 226 -9.20 8.32 -4.80
C GLN A 226 -9.98 8.95 -3.65
N ALA A 227 -10.24 8.21 -2.57
CA ALA A 227 -10.94 8.74 -1.40
C ALA A 227 -10.09 9.74 -0.59
N TYR A 228 -8.76 9.59 -0.55
CA TYR A 228 -7.86 10.55 0.12
C TYR A 228 -7.73 11.87 -0.64
N TYR A 229 -7.78 11.83 -1.98
CA TYR A 229 -7.75 13.02 -2.83
C TYR A 229 -9.15 13.53 -3.23
N SER A 230 -10.21 13.14 -2.50
CA SER A 230 -11.53 13.72 -2.76
C SER A 230 -11.43 15.25 -2.60
N PRO A 231 -11.87 16.05 -3.59
CA PRO A 231 -11.68 17.49 -3.56
C PRO A 231 -12.24 18.16 -2.29
N ARG A 232 -13.34 17.61 -1.77
CA ARG A 232 -13.93 18.00 -0.47
C ARG A 232 -12.95 17.89 0.71
N ARG A 233 -12.29 16.74 0.88
CA ARG A 233 -11.33 16.53 1.99
C ARG A 233 -10.10 17.42 1.85
N LEU A 234 -9.67 17.70 0.62
CA LEU A 234 -8.56 18.61 0.37
C LEU A 234 -8.89 20.03 0.84
N LEU A 235 -10.07 20.53 0.46
CA LEU A 235 -10.50 21.88 0.84
C LEU A 235 -10.80 21.98 2.35
N GLN A 236 -11.47 20.97 2.94
CA GLN A 236 -11.69 20.92 4.38
C GLN A 236 -10.36 20.89 5.16
N ARG A 237 -9.36 20.16 4.67
CA ARG A 237 -8.02 20.16 5.25
C ARG A 237 -7.31 21.51 5.09
N ALA A 238 -7.51 22.19 3.96
CA ALA A 238 -6.93 23.51 3.73
C ALA A 238 -7.49 24.55 4.70
N ILE A 239 -8.81 24.55 4.93
CA ILE A 239 -9.47 25.42 5.92
C ILE A 239 -8.96 25.10 7.33
N THR A 240 -9.06 23.83 7.75
CA THR A 240 -8.70 23.43 9.14
C THR A 240 -7.20 23.57 9.47
N ARG A 241 -6.32 23.58 8.46
CA ARG A 241 -4.88 23.76 8.65
C ARG A 241 -4.38 25.16 8.28
N HIS A 242 -5.27 26.14 8.08
CA HIS A 242 -4.94 27.50 7.66
C HIS A 242 -3.95 27.52 6.48
N GLN A 243 -4.24 26.72 5.43
CA GLN A 243 -3.44 26.66 4.20
C GLN A 243 -3.96 27.60 3.11
N LEU A 244 -5.06 28.28 3.39
CA LEU A 244 -5.57 29.38 2.60
C LEU A 244 -4.91 30.67 3.11
N CYS A 245 -4.92 31.72 2.30
CA CYS A 245 -4.52 33.05 2.73
C CYS A 245 -5.30 34.10 1.95
N LEU A 246 -5.34 35.32 2.49
CA LEU A 246 -5.93 36.47 1.81
C LEU A 246 -4.84 37.33 1.19
N HIS A 247 -5.10 37.79 -0.03
CA HIS A 247 -4.38 38.89 -0.65
C HIS A 247 -5.35 40.06 -0.83
N TYR A 248 -4.86 41.27 -0.66
CA TYR A 248 -5.65 42.50 -0.72
C TYR A 248 -5.29 43.28 -1.98
N GLN A 249 -6.27 43.54 -2.84
CA GLN A 249 -6.07 44.35 -4.03
C GLN A 249 -6.55 45.79 -3.80
N PRO A 250 -5.68 46.81 -3.91
CA PRO A 250 -6.07 48.20 -3.67
C PRO A 250 -7.16 48.73 -4.63
N ILE A 251 -8.07 49.52 -4.07
CA ILE A 251 -9.10 50.27 -4.80
C ILE A 251 -8.81 51.76 -4.66
N ILE A 252 -8.64 52.43 -5.80
CA ILE A 252 -8.15 53.80 -5.88
C ILE A 252 -9.27 54.74 -6.30
N ASP A 253 -9.46 55.82 -5.56
CA ASP A 253 -10.21 56.99 -6.03
C ASP A 253 -9.36 57.68 -7.10
N ILE A 254 -9.79 57.57 -8.36
CA ILE A 254 -9.02 58.06 -9.49
C ILE A 254 -9.09 59.58 -9.68
N ARG A 255 -9.96 60.27 -8.92
CA ARG A 255 -10.01 61.74 -8.95
C ARG A 255 -8.87 62.35 -8.14
N ASN A 256 -8.54 61.76 -6.99
CA ASN A 256 -7.52 62.25 -6.06
C ASN A 256 -6.31 61.31 -5.95
N GLY A 257 -6.30 60.17 -6.66
CA GLY A 257 -5.21 59.21 -6.66
C GLY A 257 -4.94 58.58 -5.29
N THR A 258 -5.94 58.49 -4.41
CA THR A 258 -5.80 57.93 -3.06
C THR A 258 -6.44 56.56 -2.97
N CYS A 259 -5.83 55.67 -2.19
CA CYS A 259 -6.44 54.38 -1.88
C CYS A 259 -7.59 54.58 -0.89
N VAL A 260 -8.78 54.09 -1.25
CA VAL A 260 -9.99 54.18 -0.40
C VAL A 260 -10.34 52.85 0.24
N GLY A 261 -9.78 51.75 -0.25
CA GLY A 261 -10.02 50.43 0.30
C GLY A 261 -9.30 49.33 -0.46
N ALA A 262 -9.64 48.08 -0.17
CA ALA A 262 -9.13 46.93 -0.89
C ALA A 262 -10.15 45.80 -1.01
N GLU A 263 -10.01 44.98 -2.04
CA GLU A 263 -10.76 43.74 -2.17
C GLU A 263 -9.97 42.58 -1.54
N ALA A 264 -10.62 41.84 -0.64
CA ALA A 264 -10.07 40.64 -0.03
C ALA A 264 -10.24 39.44 -0.97
N LEU A 265 -9.13 38.95 -1.49
CA LEU A 265 -9.08 37.90 -2.49
C LEU A 265 -8.43 36.64 -1.90
N LEU A 266 -9.24 35.60 -1.76
CA LEU A 266 -8.78 34.32 -1.26
C LEU A 266 -7.78 33.67 -2.22
N ARG A 267 -6.72 33.09 -1.66
CA ARG A 267 -5.66 32.38 -2.37
C ARG A 267 -5.43 31.04 -1.71
N TRP A 268 -5.14 30.04 -2.54
CA TRP A 268 -4.74 28.72 -2.08
C TRP A 268 -3.33 28.40 -2.59
N PRO A 269 -2.27 28.83 -1.88
CA PRO A 269 -0.89 28.61 -2.30
C PRO A 269 -0.47 27.13 -2.28
N GLY A 270 -1.27 26.26 -1.68
CA GLY A 270 -0.94 24.86 -1.45
C GLY A 270 0.12 24.69 -0.36
N TYR A 271 0.29 23.45 0.11
CA TYR A 271 1.33 23.10 1.09
C TYR A 271 2.49 22.33 0.44
N HIS A 272 2.19 21.35 -0.42
CA HIS A 272 3.13 20.56 -1.22
C HIS A 272 2.49 20.04 -2.54
N GLY A 273 1.44 20.70 -3.02
CA GLY A 273 0.66 20.31 -4.21
C GLY A 273 0.42 21.49 -5.15
N PRO A 274 -0.31 21.31 -6.26
CA PRO A 274 -0.59 22.41 -7.18
C PRO A 274 -1.40 23.50 -6.48
N VAL A 275 -0.97 24.75 -6.67
CA VAL A 275 -1.75 25.96 -6.38
C VAL A 275 -3.07 25.84 -7.14
N MET A 276 -4.20 25.90 -6.44
CA MET A 276 -5.52 25.88 -7.09
C MET A 276 -6.02 27.30 -7.23
N SER A 277 -6.47 27.66 -8.43
CA SER A 277 -7.01 28.99 -8.69
C SER A 277 -8.36 29.17 -7.97
N PRO A 278 -8.72 30.39 -7.50
CA PRO A 278 -10.08 30.69 -7.03
C PRO A 278 -11.17 30.27 -8.01
N CYS A 279 -10.92 30.42 -9.32
CA CYS A 279 -11.84 29.99 -10.37
C CYS A 279 -12.08 28.46 -10.40
N GLU A 280 -11.21 27.66 -9.78
CA GLU A 280 -11.34 26.21 -9.69
C GLU A 280 -11.91 25.77 -8.34
N PHE A 281 -11.40 26.30 -7.23
CA PHE A 281 -11.79 25.81 -5.90
C PHE A 281 -13.10 26.43 -5.37
N ILE A 282 -13.49 27.64 -5.82
CA ILE A 282 -14.77 28.24 -5.39
C ILE A 282 -15.97 27.48 -5.96
N PRO A 283 -16.07 27.18 -7.28
CA PRO A 283 -17.18 26.36 -7.80
C PRO A 283 -17.21 24.96 -7.18
N LEU A 284 -16.03 24.41 -6.86
CA LEU A 284 -15.93 23.15 -6.14
C LEU A 284 -16.49 23.25 -4.71
N ALA A 285 -16.17 24.33 -3.99
CA ALA A 285 -16.68 24.57 -2.64
C ALA A 285 -18.21 24.69 -2.62
N GLU A 286 -18.79 25.39 -3.59
CA GLU A 286 -20.24 25.51 -3.76
C GLU A 286 -20.89 24.15 -4.01
N LYS A 287 -20.35 23.36 -4.96
CA LYS A 287 -20.87 22.03 -5.30
C LYS A 287 -20.83 21.06 -4.12
N GLU A 288 -19.79 21.15 -3.29
CA GLU A 288 -19.59 20.28 -2.13
C GLU A 288 -20.21 20.82 -0.83
N GLY A 289 -20.90 21.97 -0.88
CA GLY A 289 -21.56 22.59 0.28
C GLY A 289 -20.60 23.12 1.34
N MET A 290 -19.40 23.56 0.95
CA MET A 290 -18.37 24.10 1.84
C MET A 290 -18.20 25.63 1.73
N ILE A 291 -18.94 26.29 0.85
CA ILE A 291 -18.77 27.73 0.58
C ILE A 291 -18.95 28.56 1.87
N GLU A 292 -19.91 28.18 2.72
CA GLU A 292 -20.14 28.84 4.00
C GLU A 292 -18.89 28.83 4.91
N GLN A 293 -18.19 27.70 4.98
CA GLN A 293 -16.97 27.55 5.79
C GLN A 293 -15.81 28.39 5.21
N ILE A 294 -15.77 28.54 3.88
CA ILE A 294 -14.78 29.40 3.23
C ILE A 294 -15.08 30.86 3.54
N THR A 295 -16.34 31.28 3.46
CA THR A 295 -16.72 32.65 3.76
C THR A 295 -16.45 32.99 5.23
N ASP A 296 -16.70 32.05 6.15
CA ASP A 296 -16.38 32.24 7.57
C ASP A 296 -14.87 32.40 7.77
N TYR A 297 -14.07 31.57 7.09
CA TYR A 297 -12.63 31.69 7.07
C TYR A 297 -12.17 33.06 6.55
N VAL A 298 -12.73 33.52 5.43
CA VAL A 298 -12.40 34.83 4.84
C VAL A 298 -12.72 35.97 5.82
N VAL A 299 -13.92 35.97 6.42
CA VAL A 299 -14.29 37.00 7.39
C VAL A 299 -13.33 37.00 8.57
N GLU A 300 -13.04 35.82 9.14
CA GLU A 300 -12.08 35.70 10.25
C GLU A 300 -10.70 36.28 9.89
N GLU A 301 -10.15 35.88 8.75
CA GLU A 301 -8.82 36.33 8.33
C GLU A 301 -8.77 37.82 7.97
N VAL A 302 -9.84 38.40 7.41
CA VAL A 302 -9.89 39.86 7.16
C VAL A 302 -9.69 40.65 8.44
N PHE A 303 -10.36 40.25 9.54
CA PHE A 303 -10.21 40.93 10.82
C PHE A 303 -8.88 40.63 11.50
N ASN A 304 -8.32 39.42 11.34
CA ASN A 304 -6.98 39.07 11.82
C ASN A 304 -5.90 39.89 11.11
N ASP A 305 -5.99 40.00 9.80
CA ASP A 305 -5.02 40.67 8.93
C ASP A 305 -5.08 42.20 9.09
N LEU A 306 -6.29 42.77 9.01
CA LEU A 306 -6.49 44.21 8.86
C LEU A 306 -7.29 44.86 9.97
N GLY A 307 -7.88 44.12 10.93
CA GLY A 307 -8.80 44.68 11.92
C GLY A 307 -8.23 45.85 12.72
N GLY A 308 -7.01 45.69 13.25
CA GLY A 308 -6.32 46.78 13.97
C GLY A 308 -5.93 47.95 13.08
N PHE A 309 -5.60 47.67 11.80
CA PHE A 309 -5.25 48.71 10.83
C PHE A 309 -6.47 49.52 10.39
N LEU A 310 -7.61 48.86 10.13
CA LEU A 310 -8.88 49.48 9.79
C LEU A 310 -9.40 50.36 10.93
N ALA A 311 -9.31 49.91 12.19
CA ALA A 311 -9.71 50.70 13.35
C ALA A 311 -8.93 52.03 13.45
N ALA A 312 -7.66 52.05 13.05
CA ALA A 312 -6.84 53.26 13.01
C ALA A 312 -7.06 54.13 11.76
N HIS A 313 -7.67 53.59 10.70
CA HIS A 313 -7.88 54.28 9.42
C HIS A 313 -9.36 54.23 8.99
N PRO A 314 -10.25 55.02 9.61
CA PRO A 314 -11.71 54.97 9.35
C PRO A 314 -12.14 55.28 7.91
N HIS A 315 -11.25 55.84 7.09
CA HIS A 315 -11.50 56.15 5.69
C HIS A 315 -11.28 54.96 4.75
N LEU A 316 -10.62 53.90 5.23
CA LEU A 316 -10.35 52.69 4.46
C LEU A 316 -11.45 51.66 4.68
N TYR A 317 -11.84 51.00 3.60
CA TYR A 317 -12.74 49.85 3.65
C TYR A 317 -12.09 48.58 3.09
N VAL A 318 -12.70 47.44 3.37
CA VAL A 318 -12.39 46.15 2.75
C VAL A 318 -13.66 45.53 2.17
N SER A 319 -13.57 45.06 0.94
CA SER A 319 -14.62 44.32 0.25
C SER A 319 -14.45 42.82 0.45
N ILE A 320 -15.54 42.12 0.76
CA ILE A 320 -15.58 40.66 0.94
C ILE A 320 -16.54 40.05 -0.08
N ASN A 321 -16.03 39.13 -0.89
CA ASN A 321 -16.80 38.37 -1.85
C ASN A 321 -17.68 37.32 -1.17
N LEU A 322 -18.98 37.35 -1.47
CA LEU A 322 -19.98 36.43 -0.94
C LEU A 322 -20.64 35.62 -2.05
N SER A 323 -20.84 34.33 -1.79
CA SER A 323 -21.68 33.49 -2.63
C SER A 323 -23.16 33.91 -2.51
N ALA A 324 -23.95 33.63 -3.53
CA ALA A 324 -25.39 33.89 -3.48
C ALA A 324 -26.09 33.15 -2.33
N ALA A 325 -25.65 31.91 -2.05
CA ALA A 325 -26.18 31.11 -0.96
C ALA A 325 -25.86 31.70 0.42
N ASP A 326 -24.61 32.14 0.62
CA ASP A 326 -24.18 32.79 1.85
C ASP A 326 -24.92 34.10 2.10
N PHE A 327 -25.06 34.91 1.05
CA PHE A 327 -25.78 36.17 1.12
C PHE A 327 -27.24 35.95 1.56
N LEU A 328 -27.93 34.94 0.99
CA LEU A 328 -29.32 34.60 1.32
C LEU A 328 -29.51 34.15 2.78
N SER A 329 -28.49 33.56 3.42
CA SER A 329 -28.62 32.98 4.76
C SER A 329 -28.73 34.02 5.89
N SER A 330 -28.37 35.29 5.66
CA SER A 330 -28.29 36.39 6.63
C SER A 330 -27.38 36.18 7.87
N ARG A 331 -26.84 34.97 8.07
CA ARG A 331 -25.95 34.61 9.20
C ARG A 331 -24.71 35.50 9.27
N LEU A 332 -24.22 35.94 8.11
CA LEU A 332 -23.01 36.75 8.00
C LEU A 332 -23.17 38.15 8.57
N ILE A 333 -24.37 38.71 8.59
CA ILE A 333 -24.61 40.02 9.21
C ILE A 333 -24.24 39.93 10.70
N VAL A 334 -24.65 38.85 11.37
CA VAL A 334 -24.35 38.61 12.79
C VAL A 334 -22.86 38.41 13.00
N MET A 335 -22.23 37.56 12.18
CA MET A 335 -20.79 37.27 12.29
C MET A 335 -19.92 38.52 12.07
N ILE A 336 -20.16 39.27 10.99
CA ILE A 336 -19.42 40.50 10.68
C ILE A 336 -19.69 41.55 11.76
N HIS A 337 -20.92 41.64 12.28
CA HIS A 337 -21.24 42.57 13.37
C HIS A 337 -20.47 42.23 14.67
N GLU A 338 -20.35 40.95 15.01
CA GLU A 338 -19.55 40.56 16.16
C GLU A 338 -18.08 40.92 15.97
N LYS A 339 -17.52 40.67 14.78
CA LYS A 339 -16.11 40.96 14.48
C LYS A 339 -15.79 42.44 14.41
N THR A 340 -16.64 43.24 13.78
CA THR A 340 -16.50 44.71 13.77
C THR A 340 -16.48 45.26 15.19
N ARG A 341 -17.35 44.77 16.09
CA ARG A 341 -17.33 45.14 17.51
C ARG A 341 -16.05 44.69 18.22
N GLN A 342 -15.59 43.46 18.00
CA GLN A 342 -14.38 42.91 18.63
C GLN A 342 -13.12 43.72 18.25
N HIS A 343 -13.02 44.14 16.98
CA HIS A 343 -11.85 44.85 16.46
C HIS A 343 -11.99 46.38 16.44
N SER A 344 -13.11 46.93 16.91
CA SER A 344 -13.43 48.38 16.85
C SER A 344 -13.40 48.95 15.42
N VAL A 345 -13.85 48.16 14.45
CA VAL A 345 -13.97 48.55 13.04
C VAL A 345 -15.39 49.06 12.80
N LEU A 346 -15.54 50.15 12.03
CA LEU A 346 -16.86 50.68 11.69
C LEU A 346 -17.52 49.81 10.62
N ALA A 347 -18.85 49.66 10.70
CA ALA A 347 -19.61 48.86 9.72
C ALA A 347 -19.40 49.37 8.28
N GLN A 348 -19.26 50.68 8.08
CA GLN A 348 -19.01 51.28 6.76
C GLN A 348 -17.66 50.89 6.14
N GLN A 349 -16.74 50.35 6.94
CA GLN A 349 -15.44 49.86 6.46
C GLN A 349 -15.53 48.43 5.91
N ILE A 350 -16.66 47.74 6.06
CA ILE A 350 -16.87 46.43 5.46
C ILE A 350 -17.90 46.56 4.34
N LYS A 351 -17.51 46.12 3.14
CA LYS A 351 -18.40 46.02 1.99
C LYS A 351 -18.57 44.58 1.60
N VAL A 352 -19.75 44.22 1.12
CA VAL A 352 -20.03 42.87 0.64
C VAL A 352 -20.28 42.91 -0.86
N GLU A 353 -19.63 42.00 -1.56
CA GLU A 353 -19.70 41.90 -3.02
C GLU A 353 -20.39 40.59 -3.39
N VAL A 354 -21.36 40.65 -4.29
CA VAL A 354 -22.09 39.48 -4.77
C VAL A 354 -22.12 39.54 -6.29
N THR A 355 -21.84 38.42 -6.94
CA THR A 355 -21.86 38.34 -8.40
C THR A 355 -23.24 38.64 -8.98
N GLU A 356 -23.29 39.18 -10.19
CA GLU A 356 -24.54 39.49 -10.91
C GLU A 356 -25.56 38.33 -10.91
N ARG A 357 -25.07 37.08 -11.06
CA ARG A 357 -25.91 35.87 -11.08
C ARG A 357 -26.59 35.59 -9.75
N GLY A 358 -26.04 36.09 -8.63
CA GLY A 358 -26.67 36.00 -7.32
C GLY A 358 -27.98 36.77 -7.21
N PHE A 359 -28.23 37.73 -8.11
CA PHE A 359 -29.38 38.64 -8.05
C PHE A 359 -30.57 38.25 -8.93
N ILE A 360 -30.60 37.03 -9.46
CA ILE A 360 -31.68 36.57 -10.36
C ILE A 360 -33.06 36.61 -9.68
N ASP A 361 -33.15 36.32 -8.38
CA ASP A 361 -34.40 36.34 -7.60
C ASP A 361 -34.51 37.66 -6.80
N VAL A 362 -34.73 38.76 -7.52
CA VAL A 362 -34.83 40.13 -6.97
C VAL A 362 -35.78 40.22 -5.76
N PRO A 363 -36.99 39.62 -5.76
CA PRO A 363 -37.89 39.64 -4.61
C PRO A 363 -37.29 39.03 -3.34
N LYS A 364 -36.47 37.97 -3.44
CA LYS A 364 -35.79 37.36 -2.29
C LYS A 364 -34.57 38.14 -1.83
N MET A 365 -33.85 38.77 -2.75
CA MET A 365 -32.59 39.47 -2.45
C MET A 365 -32.82 40.84 -1.81
N THR A 366 -33.87 41.56 -2.22
CA THR A 366 -34.14 42.93 -1.77
C THR A 366 -34.21 43.08 -0.24
N PRO A 367 -34.95 42.24 0.52
CA PRO A 367 -34.99 42.32 1.98
C PRO A 367 -33.63 42.11 2.65
N ILE A 368 -32.78 41.29 2.04
CA ILE A 368 -31.46 40.94 2.58
C ILE A 368 -30.46 42.07 2.34
N ILE A 369 -30.46 42.65 1.14
CA ILE A 369 -29.70 43.87 0.85
C ILE A 369 -30.09 44.97 1.84
N GLN A 370 -31.40 45.16 2.06
CA GLN A 370 -31.88 46.12 3.06
C GLN A 370 -31.39 45.80 4.48
N ALA A 371 -31.32 44.53 4.87
CA ALA A 371 -30.78 44.13 6.18
C ALA A 371 -29.29 44.47 6.32
N PHE A 372 -28.46 44.21 5.30
CA PHE A 372 -27.05 44.62 5.30
C PHE A 372 -26.90 46.15 5.40
N ARG A 373 -27.69 46.89 4.64
CA ARG A 373 -27.66 48.37 4.66
C ARG A 373 -28.15 48.95 5.99
N GLN A 374 -29.19 48.39 6.59
CA GLN A 374 -29.67 48.76 7.92
C GLN A 374 -28.63 48.47 9.01
N ALA A 375 -27.81 47.43 8.82
CA ALA A 375 -26.67 47.13 9.68
C ALA A 375 -25.44 48.02 9.42
N GLY A 376 -25.48 48.90 8.40
CA GLY A 376 -24.44 49.88 8.10
C GLY A 376 -23.41 49.44 7.07
N TYR A 377 -23.62 48.30 6.40
CA TYR A 377 -22.72 47.77 5.36
C TYR A 377 -23.16 48.24 3.97
N GLU A 378 -22.20 48.51 3.09
CA GLU A 378 -22.48 48.77 1.68
C GLU A 378 -22.50 47.46 0.88
N VAL A 379 -23.44 47.35 -0.06
CA VAL A 379 -23.57 46.18 -0.94
C VAL A 379 -23.16 46.55 -2.36
N ALA A 380 -22.23 45.78 -2.93
CA ALA A 380 -21.76 45.91 -4.29
C ALA A 380 -22.25 44.76 -5.18
N ILE A 381 -22.54 45.07 -6.43
CA ILE A 381 -22.74 44.06 -7.49
C ILE A 381 -21.43 43.87 -8.23
N ASP A 382 -20.96 42.64 -8.26
CA ASP A 382 -19.72 42.20 -8.89
C ASP A 382 -19.96 41.59 -10.28
N ASP A 383 -18.95 41.60 -11.14
CA ASP A 383 -18.97 41.07 -12.52
C ASP A 383 -20.12 41.60 -13.42
N PHE A 384 -20.54 42.87 -13.23
CA PHE A 384 -21.70 43.41 -13.94
C PHE A 384 -21.48 43.52 -15.46
N GLY A 385 -22.44 43.01 -16.22
CA GLY A 385 -22.45 43.03 -17.69
C GLY A 385 -22.16 41.66 -18.33
N THR A 386 -21.83 40.66 -17.52
CA THR A 386 -21.61 39.28 -17.98
C THR A 386 -22.88 38.42 -17.94
N GLY A 387 -23.97 38.94 -17.38
CA GLY A 387 -25.29 38.29 -17.24
C GLY A 387 -26.46 39.03 -17.90
N TYR A 388 -27.68 38.66 -17.50
CA TYR A 388 -28.95 39.16 -18.04
C TYR A 388 -29.67 40.15 -17.10
N SER A 389 -28.94 41.01 -16.39
CA SER A 389 -29.58 42.04 -15.55
C SER A 389 -30.14 43.17 -16.41
N ASN A 390 -31.45 43.38 -16.34
CA ASN A 390 -32.08 44.58 -16.90
C ASN A 390 -32.03 45.72 -15.87
N LEU A 391 -32.16 46.96 -16.36
CA LEU A 391 -32.16 48.19 -15.55
C LEU A 391 -33.21 48.13 -14.41
N HIS A 392 -34.35 47.49 -14.65
CA HIS A 392 -35.43 47.38 -13.67
C HIS A 392 -35.05 46.53 -12.45
N ASN A 393 -34.35 45.42 -12.68
CA ASN A 393 -33.84 44.56 -11.63
C ASN A 393 -32.81 45.32 -10.78
N LEU A 394 -31.86 46.02 -11.43
CA LEU A 394 -30.84 46.80 -10.73
C LEU A 394 -31.44 47.93 -9.87
N TYR A 395 -32.43 48.66 -10.39
CA TYR A 395 -33.17 49.67 -9.64
C TYR A 395 -33.86 49.08 -8.40
N SER A 396 -34.48 47.90 -8.55
CA SER A 396 -35.24 47.25 -7.47
C SER A 396 -34.37 46.74 -6.33
N LEU A 397 -33.14 46.31 -6.63
CA LEU A 397 -32.19 45.79 -5.64
C LEU A 397 -31.68 46.86 -4.67
N ASN A 398 -31.62 48.13 -5.10
CA ASN A 398 -31.21 49.27 -4.27
C ASN A 398 -29.84 49.03 -3.59
N VAL A 399 -28.86 48.63 -4.39
CA VAL A 399 -27.44 48.44 -3.99
C VAL A 399 -26.70 49.78 -3.91
N ASP A 400 -25.48 49.79 -3.38
CA ASP A 400 -24.69 51.01 -3.19
C ASP A 400 -23.57 51.14 -4.25
N LEU A 401 -23.01 50.02 -4.73
CA LEU A 401 -21.92 50.00 -5.70
C LEU A 401 -22.18 49.04 -6.87
N LEU A 402 -21.59 49.36 -8.02
CA LEU A 402 -21.53 48.53 -9.21
C LEU A 402 -20.08 48.40 -9.66
N LYS A 403 -19.59 47.17 -9.81
CA LYS A 403 -18.27 46.87 -10.35
C LYS A 403 -18.39 46.49 -11.83
N ILE A 404 -17.60 47.16 -12.68
CA ILE A 404 -17.53 46.89 -14.11
C ILE A 404 -16.45 45.84 -14.34
N ASP A 405 -16.84 44.70 -14.89
CA ASP A 405 -15.94 43.57 -15.15
C ASP A 405 -14.76 43.94 -16.08
N LYS A 406 -13.63 43.28 -15.86
CA LYS A 406 -12.39 43.46 -16.62
C LYS A 406 -12.59 43.29 -18.12
N SER A 407 -13.43 42.34 -18.56
CA SER A 407 -13.61 42.07 -20.00
C SER A 407 -14.11 43.31 -20.76
N PHE A 408 -14.85 44.20 -20.11
CA PHE A 408 -15.29 45.47 -20.66
C PHE A 408 -14.18 46.52 -20.65
N VAL A 409 -13.44 46.62 -19.55
CA VAL A 409 -12.33 47.57 -19.38
C VAL A 409 -11.21 47.32 -20.39
N ASP A 410 -10.93 46.06 -20.73
CA ASP A 410 -9.95 45.67 -21.73
C ASP A 410 -10.30 46.19 -23.15
N THR A 411 -11.58 46.46 -23.43
CA THR A 411 -12.03 46.93 -24.75
C THR A 411 -11.95 48.45 -24.93
N LEU A 412 -11.77 49.23 -23.86
CA LEU A 412 -11.90 50.70 -23.86
C LEU A 412 -10.94 51.42 -24.82
N THR A 413 -9.74 50.87 -25.01
CA THR A 413 -8.70 51.44 -25.87
C THR A 413 -8.63 50.76 -27.24
N THR A 414 -9.49 49.79 -27.50
CA THR A 414 -9.61 49.15 -28.81
C THR A 414 -10.65 49.89 -29.65
N ASN A 415 -10.39 50.08 -30.95
CA ASN A 415 -11.31 50.76 -31.88
C ASN A 415 -12.58 49.94 -32.20
N SER A 416 -13.02 49.08 -31.27
CA SER A 416 -14.20 48.23 -31.37
C SER A 416 -15.43 48.94 -30.81
N ALA A 417 -16.64 48.58 -31.29
CA ALA A 417 -17.90 49.12 -30.78
C ALA A 417 -18.18 48.75 -29.30
N SER A 418 -17.35 47.90 -28.69
CA SER A 418 -17.51 47.40 -27.31
C SER A 418 -17.44 48.50 -26.24
N HIS A 419 -16.72 49.61 -26.49
CA HIS A 419 -16.68 50.75 -25.56
C HIS A 419 -18.07 51.39 -25.34
N LEU A 420 -18.99 51.29 -26.31
CA LEU A 420 -20.35 51.81 -26.20
C LEU A 420 -21.11 51.10 -25.08
N ILE A 421 -20.88 49.80 -24.87
CA ILE A 421 -21.54 49.05 -23.79
C ILE A 421 -21.12 49.61 -22.43
N VAL A 422 -19.83 49.93 -22.27
CA VAL A 422 -19.31 50.50 -21.02
C VAL A 422 -19.91 51.87 -20.75
N GLU A 423 -20.08 52.71 -21.79
CA GLU A 423 -20.77 54.00 -21.65
C GLU A 423 -22.21 53.82 -21.16
N HIS A 424 -22.96 52.87 -21.72
CA HIS A 424 -24.34 52.60 -21.27
C HIS A 424 -24.38 52.08 -19.82
N ILE A 425 -23.43 51.24 -19.41
CA ILE A 425 -23.33 50.77 -18.02
C ILE A 425 -23.06 51.95 -17.07
N ILE A 426 -22.13 52.84 -17.44
CA ILE A 426 -21.82 54.04 -16.65
C ILE A 426 -23.04 54.96 -16.54
N GLU A 427 -23.72 55.27 -17.64
CA GLU A 427 -24.91 56.12 -17.65
C GLU A 427 -26.05 55.53 -16.81
N MET A 428 -26.24 54.21 -16.87
CA MET A 428 -27.20 53.49 -16.03
C MET A 428 -26.84 53.60 -14.55
N ALA A 429 -25.60 53.30 -14.18
CA ALA A 429 -25.15 53.39 -12.79
C ALA A 429 -25.27 54.82 -12.24
N GLN A 430 -24.95 55.84 -13.04
CA GLN A 430 -25.10 57.25 -12.69
C GLN A 430 -26.57 57.64 -12.51
N SER A 431 -27.47 57.19 -13.40
CA SER A 431 -28.91 57.42 -13.30
C SER A 431 -29.50 56.84 -12.01
N LEU A 432 -28.94 55.72 -11.55
CA LEU A 432 -29.28 55.04 -10.30
C LEU A 432 -28.51 55.57 -9.09
N ARG A 433 -27.61 56.54 -9.28
CA ARG A 433 -26.73 57.13 -8.24
C ARG A 433 -25.84 56.10 -7.53
N LEU A 434 -25.44 55.05 -8.24
CA LEU A 434 -24.52 54.04 -7.74
C LEU A 434 -23.07 54.55 -7.80
N LYS A 435 -22.24 54.12 -6.85
CA LYS A 435 -20.79 54.26 -6.96
C LYS A 435 -20.26 53.23 -7.96
N ILE A 436 -19.32 53.63 -8.80
CA ILE A 436 -18.79 52.77 -9.87
C ILE A 436 -17.33 52.44 -9.57
N ILE A 437 -17.01 51.15 -9.60
CA ILE A 437 -15.65 50.64 -9.56
C ILE A 437 -15.35 49.97 -10.91
N ALA A 438 -14.28 50.38 -11.60
CA ALA A 438 -13.82 49.68 -12.79
C ALA A 438 -12.71 48.70 -12.45
N GLU A 439 -12.87 47.43 -12.83
CA GLU A 439 -11.91 46.36 -12.53
C GLU A 439 -10.95 46.08 -13.67
N GLY A 440 -9.81 45.46 -13.32
CA GLY A 440 -8.84 45.00 -14.30
C GLY A 440 -8.16 46.13 -15.08
N VAL A 441 -8.09 47.34 -14.52
CA VAL A 441 -7.40 48.49 -15.14
C VAL A 441 -5.89 48.26 -15.15
N GLU A 442 -5.28 48.30 -16.34
CA GLU A 442 -3.87 48.01 -16.57
C GLU A 442 -3.08 49.22 -17.11
N THR A 443 -3.75 50.17 -17.78
CA THR A 443 -3.09 51.30 -18.46
C THR A 443 -3.58 52.68 -17.98
N ALA A 444 -2.72 53.69 -18.14
CA ALA A 444 -3.07 55.07 -17.79
C ALA A 444 -4.15 55.66 -18.73
N GLU A 445 -4.21 55.16 -19.97
CA GLU A 445 -5.22 55.52 -20.96
C GLU A 445 -6.61 55.05 -20.51
N GLN A 446 -6.73 53.83 -19.97
CA GLN A 446 -7.98 53.31 -19.40
C GLN A 446 -8.44 54.18 -18.22
N VAL A 447 -7.55 54.50 -17.27
CA VAL A 447 -7.85 55.41 -16.14
C VAL A 447 -8.38 56.76 -16.65
N SER A 448 -7.68 57.34 -17.62
CA SER A 448 -8.06 58.65 -18.18
C SER A 448 -9.41 58.61 -18.90
N TRP A 449 -9.73 57.51 -19.57
CA TRP A 449 -11.00 57.29 -20.26
C TRP A 449 -12.17 57.18 -19.26
N LEU A 450 -11.96 56.42 -18.18
CA LEU A 450 -12.94 56.19 -17.11
C LEU A 450 -13.20 57.46 -16.31
N LEU A 451 -12.15 58.22 -15.97
CA LEU A 451 -12.25 59.50 -15.25
C LEU A 451 -13.10 60.51 -16.01
N LYS A 452 -12.90 60.64 -17.33
CA LYS A 452 -13.68 61.56 -18.18
C LYS A 452 -15.17 61.25 -18.21
N ARG A 453 -15.56 60.01 -17.91
CA ARG A 453 -16.95 59.55 -17.90
C ARG A 453 -17.53 59.46 -16.50
N GLY A 454 -16.81 59.93 -15.47
CA GLY A 454 -17.32 60.05 -14.11
C GLY A 454 -17.30 58.77 -13.30
N VAL A 455 -16.50 57.76 -13.69
CA VAL A 455 -16.19 56.62 -12.81
C VAL A 455 -15.36 57.12 -11.63
N GLN A 456 -15.71 56.71 -10.42
CA GLN A 456 -15.07 57.22 -9.20
C GLN A 456 -13.86 56.39 -8.76
N TYR A 457 -13.96 55.07 -8.90
CA TYR A 457 -12.97 54.15 -8.35
C TYR A 457 -12.44 53.18 -9.41
N CYS A 458 -11.17 52.81 -9.31
CA CYS A 458 -10.55 51.79 -10.14
C CYS A 458 -9.74 50.78 -9.32
N GLN A 459 -9.71 49.56 -9.81
CA GLN A 459 -8.91 48.46 -9.29
C GLN A 459 -8.21 47.77 -10.47
N GLY A 460 -6.92 47.44 -10.30
CA GLY A 460 -6.19 46.72 -11.35
C GLY A 460 -4.68 46.86 -11.25
N TRP A 461 -3.98 46.15 -12.14
CA TRP A 461 -2.52 46.03 -12.12
C TRP A 461 -1.80 47.33 -12.46
N HIS A 462 -2.50 48.32 -13.02
CA HIS A 462 -1.98 49.68 -13.17
C HIS A 462 -1.48 50.26 -11.84
N PHE A 463 -2.18 49.94 -10.74
CA PHE A 463 -1.86 50.43 -9.40
C PHE A 463 -1.03 49.41 -8.62
N ALA A 464 -1.60 48.21 -8.43
CA ALA A 464 -0.97 47.11 -7.73
C ALA A 464 -1.68 45.79 -8.04
N LYS A 465 -0.92 44.69 -7.99
CA LYS A 465 -1.50 43.34 -7.90
C LYS A 465 -2.05 43.11 -6.49
N ALA A 466 -2.78 42.03 -6.29
CA ALA A 466 -3.24 41.62 -4.96
C ALA A 466 -2.04 41.25 -4.07
N LEU A 467 -1.89 41.95 -2.95
CA LEU A 467 -0.72 41.87 -2.06
C LEU A 467 -1.05 41.08 -0.78
N PRO A 468 -0.10 40.33 -0.21
CA PRO A 468 -0.22 39.82 1.16
C PRO A 468 -0.49 40.95 2.18
N PRO A 469 -1.06 40.65 3.35
CA PRO A 469 -1.52 41.66 4.31
C PRO A 469 -0.44 42.67 4.71
N GLN A 470 0.75 42.18 5.05
CA GLN A 470 1.87 43.02 5.49
C GLN A 470 2.40 43.90 4.34
N GLU A 471 2.43 43.36 3.12
CA GLU A 471 2.85 44.10 1.93
C GLU A 471 1.82 45.17 1.55
N PHE A 472 0.53 44.89 1.70
CA PHE A 472 -0.54 45.87 1.48
C PHE A 472 -0.44 47.06 2.45
N ILE A 473 -0.24 46.79 3.74
CA ILE A 473 -0.06 47.84 4.76
C ILE A 473 1.18 48.68 4.46
N ALA A 474 2.31 48.05 4.10
CA ALA A 474 3.53 48.76 3.72
C ALA A 474 3.33 49.61 2.45
N TRP A 475 2.63 49.07 1.45
CA TRP A 475 2.31 49.78 0.20
C TRP A 475 1.49 51.04 0.45
N LEU A 476 0.50 50.99 1.35
CA LEU A 476 -0.28 52.16 1.76
C LEU A 476 0.59 53.24 2.43
N GLN A 477 1.54 52.84 3.27
CA GLN A 477 2.40 53.79 4.00
C GLN A 477 3.46 54.44 3.10
N GLN A 478 3.92 53.74 2.05
CA GLN A 478 4.94 54.23 1.13
C GLN A 478 4.39 55.12 0.02
N THR A 479 3.09 55.04 -0.28
CA THR A 479 2.47 55.81 -1.35
C THR A 479 2.09 57.19 -0.82
N PRO A 480 2.80 58.28 -1.20
CA PRO A 480 2.38 59.62 -0.82
C PRO A 480 1.09 59.97 -1.59
N ALA A 481 0.10 60.55 -0.93
CA ALA A 481 -1.00 61.23 -1.60
C ALA A 481 -0.49 62.26 -2.65
N PRO A 482 -1.32 62.72 -3.60
CA PRO A 482 -1.96 62.09 -4.77
C PRO A 482 -0.99 61.62 -5.87
N LEU A 483 -1.37 60.59 -6.64
CA LEU A 483 -0.89 60.40 -8.01
C LEU A 483 -1.29 61.63 -8.86
N THR A 484 -0.35 62.57 -9.03
CA THR A 484 -0.59 63.73 -9.90
C THR A 484 -0.72 63.20 -11.33
N ILE A 485 -1.93 63.21 -11.87
CA ILE A 485 -2.17 62.95 -13.30
C ILE A 485 -1.35 64.00 -14.06
N ARG A 486 -0.20 63.59 -14.60
CA ARG A 486 0.62 64.42 -15.50
C ARG A 486 -0.18 64.68 -16.77
N GLY A 487 -0.99 65.75 -16.78
CA GLY A 487 -1.79 66.08 -17.95
C GLY A 487 -2.69 67.31 -17.89
N GLN A 488 -2.94 67.92 -16.73
CA GLN A 488 -3.75 69.15 -16.68
C GLN A 488 -2.87 70.38 -16.38
N ARG A 489 -2.60 71.18 -17.41
CA ARG A 489 -2.25 72.59 -17.23
C ARG A 489 -3.46 73.31 -16.65
N PRO A 490 -3.31 74.15 -15.61
CA PRO A 490 -4.43 74.92 -15.09
C PRO A 490 -4.86 75.94 -16.15
N TYR A 491 -6.15 75.94 -16.48
CA TYR A 491 -6.77 77.00 -17.26
C TYR A 491 -6.67 78.28 -16.42
N ARG A 492 -5.85 79.24 -16.87
CA ARG A 492 -5.78 80.57 -16.28
C ARG A 492 -6.99 81.37 -16.76
N ARG A 493 -7.85 81.71 -15.78
CA ARG A 493 -8.90 82.75 -15.73
C ARG A 493 -9.90 82.84 -16.89
#